data_AF-A0A699H1F2-F1
#
_entry.id   AF-A0A699H1F2-F1
#
_cell.length_a   1.000
_cell.length_b   1.000
_cell.length_c   1.000
_cell.angle_alpha   90.00
_cell.angle_beta   90.00
_cell.angle_gamma   90.00
#
_symmetry.space_group_name_H-M   'P 1'
#
loop_
_entity.id
_entity.type
_entity.pdbx_description
1 polymer ?
#
loop_
_entity_poly.entity_id
_entity_poly.type
_entity_poly.pdbx_seq_one_letter_code
_entity_poly.pdbx_strand_id
1 'polypeptide(L)'
;MFDIFSKVPAKCLARSRCVSKLWCQYIDDRYLMTVYAERVLEEPIPILYHFHERITSSLCFHGLESLESRDAYLIDFLVPKEGPFLEFLQRKPLSRSSIVRIKVRGSCNGLMCLSQDEDDIVTSLVVVHPLKKECYELPPLPMRDLNLVRKNLCTMVHVFGTNSWREIPQVPPYCITDGAVFANGRLHWLVSHIDNKTEDAGRPVIWFDVEKEEFGLIDHPKRMCDLWINSRFSNDYLVDLNGEVGYVCARTME
;
A
#
# COMPACT_ATOMS: atom_id res chain seq x y z
N MET A 1 24.81 -3.93 23.34
CA MET A 1 23.45 -3.36 23.46
C MET A 1 22.53 -3.92 22.36
N PHE A 2 22.89 -3.80 21.08
CA PHE A 2 22.11 -4.31 19.95
C PHE A 2 21.75 -5.81 20.02
N ASP A 3 22.68 -6.69 20.44
CA ASP A 3 22.36 -8.13 20.58
C ASP A 3 21.33 -8.42 21.69
N ILE A 4 21.28 -7.56 22.72
CA ILE A 4 20.27 -7.68 23.80
C ILE A 4 18.93 -7.17 23.26
N PHE A 5 18.90 -5.97 22.67
CA PHE A 5 17.66 -5.38 22.17
C PHE A 5 17.04 -6.20 21.04
N SER A 6 17.84 -6.80 20.16
CA SER A 6 17.36 -7.68 19.09
C SER A 6 16.75 -9.01 19.56
N LYS A 7 16.77 -9.31 20.86
CA LYS A 7 16.15 -10.52 21.46
C LYS A 7 14.92 -10.19 22.30
N VAL A 8 14.55 -8.91 22.41
CA VAL A 8 13.44 -8.44 23.25
C VAL A 8 12.20 -8.25 22.36
N PRO A 9 10.96 -8.51 22.80
CA PRO A 9 9.78 -8.23 21.98
C PRO A 9 9.67 -6.74 21.63
N ALA A 10 9.18 -6.41 20.42
CA ALA A 10 9.06 -5.02 19.95
C ALA A 10 8.27 -4.12 20.93
N LYS A 11 7.23 -4.67 21.57
CA LYS A 11 6.43 -3.97 22.59
C LYS A 11 7.24 -3.60 23.84
N CYS A 12 8.20 -4.43 24.23
CA CYS A 12 9.10 -4.16 25.36
C CYS A 12 10.15 -3.11 25.00
N LEU A 13 10.66 -3.13 23.76
CA LEU A 13 11.55 -2.08 23.28
C LEU A 13 10.86 -0.72 23.23
N ALA A 14 9.62 -0.66 22.73
CA ALA A 14 8.84 0.58 22.68
C ALA A 14 8.72 1.24 24.07
N ARG A 15 8.50 0.44 25.12
CA ARG A 15 8.45 0.93 26.52
C ARG A 15 9.84 1.32 27.06
N SER A 16 10.90 0.69 26.55
CA SER A 16 12.29 0.90 26.99
C SER A 16 12.92 2.18 26.42
N ARG A 17 12.29 2.81 25.42
CA ARG A 17 12.71 4.12 24.87
C ARG A 17 12.79 5.21 25.94
N CYS A 18 11.95 5.11 26.97
CA CYS A 18 11.84 6.11 28.04
C CYS A 18 12.94 5.97 29.11
N VAL A 19 13.73 4.90 29.08
CA VAL A 19 14.71 4.57 30.14
C VAL A 19 15.91 5.51 30.10
N SER A 20 16.41 5.86 28.91
CA SER A 20 17.44 6.89 28.73
C SER A 20 17.52 7.35 27.27
N LYS A 21 18.10 8.54 27.05
CA LYS A 21 18.36 9.07 25.70
C LYS A 21 19.25 8.13 24.87
N LEU A 22 20.24 7.49 25.51
CA LEU A 22 21.14 6.54 24.86
C LEU A 22 20.40 5.27 24.42
N TRP A 23 19.45 4.79 25.23
CA TRP A 23 18.62 3.65 24.88
C TRP A 23 17.67 3.97 23.72
N CYS A 24 17.06 5.16 23.72
CA CYS A 24 16.24 5.62 22.60
C CYS A 24 17.06 5.62 21.30
N GLN A 25 18.29 6.15 21.31
CA GLN A 25 19.18 6.15 20.14
C GLN A 25 19.50 4.74 19.63
N TYR A 26 19.80 3.80 20.52
CA TYR A 26 20.06 2.40 20.14
C TYR A 26 18.81 1.67 19.61
N ILE A 27 17.63 2.00 20.14
CA ILE A 27 16.36 1.42 19.69
C ILE A 27 15.95 1.96 18.31
N ASP A 28 16.24 3.24 18.04
CA ASP A 28 15.98 3.90 16.76
C ASP A 28 17.06 3.63 15.70
N ASP A 29 18.13 2.93 16.06
CA ASP A 29 19.25 2.66 15.16
C ASP A 29 18.83 1.72 14.03
N ARG A 30 19.28 2.06 12.82
CA ARG A 30 18.96 1.33 11.59
C ARG A 30 19.54 -0.08 11.60
N TYR A 31 20.66 -0.32 12.29
CA TYR A 31 21.26 -1.65 12.44
C TYR A 31 20.36 -2.58 13.25
N LEU A 32 19.72 -2.07 14.32
CA LEU A 32 18.76 -2.87 15.09
C LEU A 32 17.58 -3.29 14.20
N MET A 33 17.09 -2.39 13.34
CA MET A 33 16.01 -2.70 12.39
C MET A 33 16.41 -3.80 11.39
N THR A 34 17.65 -3.80 10.90
CA THR A 34 18.16 -4.87 10.02
C THR A 34 18.25 -6.20 10.76
N VAL A 35 18.78 -6.22 11.98
CA VAL A 35 18.87 -7.46 12.78
C VAL A 35 17.49 -8.00 13.14
N TYR A 36 16.51 -7.13 13.41
CA TYR A 36 15.11 -7.55 13.56
C TYR A 36 14.57 -8.17 12.29
N ALA A 37 14.74 -7.50 11.14
CA ALA A 37 14.28 -7.99 9.85
C ALA A 37 14.86 -9.38 9.51
N GLU A 38 16.13 -9.63 9.85
CA GLU A 38 16.80 -10.93 9.67
C GLU A 38 16.37 -11.99 10.70
N ARG A 39 15.93 -11.59 11.89
CA ARG A 39 15.54 -12.49 13.00
C ARG A 39 14.04 -12.72 13.14
N VAL A 40 13.18 -12.16 12.28
CA VAL A 40 11.71 -12.34 12.37
C VAL A 40 11.34 -13.81 12.12
N LEU A 41 11.36 -14.60 13.20
CA LEU A 41 10.54 -15.78 13.43
C LEU A 41 9.29 -15.41 14.25
N GLU A 42 8.93 -14.12 14.34
CA GLU A 42 7.59 -13.74 14.80
C GLU A 42 6.64 -13.97 13.62
N GLU A 43 5.56 -14.72 13.84
CA GLU A 43 4.54 -14.93 12.83
C GLU A 43 4.07 -13.57 12.28
N PRO A 44 4.00 -13.41 10.94
CA PRO A 44 3.61 -12.15 10.35
C PRO A 44 2.21 -11.81 10.84
N ILE A 45 2.05 -10.66 11.51
CA ILE A 45 0.73 -10.21 11.95
C ILE A 45 -0.08 -9.91 10.68
N PRO A 46 -1.12 -10.70 10.36
CA PRO A 46 -1.93 -10.46 9.18
C PRO A 46 -2.68 -9.15 9.38
N ILE A 47 -2.51 -8.21 8.45
CA ILE A 47 -3.28 -6.97 8.40
C ILE A 47 -4.35 -7.16 7.33
N LEU A 48 -5.58 -7.42 7.77
CA LEU A 48 -6.73 -7.37 6.88
C LEU A 48 -7.29 -5.96 6.87
N TYR A 49 -7.58 -5.45 5.68
CA TYR A 49 -8.39 -4.25 5.49
C TYR A 49 -9.57 -4.53 4.58
N HIS A 50 -10.72 -3.92 4.87
CA HIS A 50 -11.93 -4.08 4.09
C HIS A 50 -12.57 -2.72 3.76
N PHE A 51 -13.34 -2.67 2.68
CA PHE A 51 -14.12 -1.51 2.27
C PHE A 51 -15.59 -1.76 2.58
N HIS A 52 -16.27 -0.86 3.29
CA HIS A 52 -17.71 -0.92 3.49
C HIS A 52 -18.40 0.18 2.66
N GLU A 53 -19.15 -0.21 1.65
CA GLU A 53 -19.60 0.68 0.56
C GLU A 53 -20.66 1.72 0.95
N ARG A 54 -21.27 1.65 2.15
CA ARG A 54 -22.57 2.31 2.30
C ARG A 54 -22.57 3.81 2.53
N ILE A 55 -21.76 4.42 3.39
CA ILE A 55 -21.90 5.87 3.68
C ILE A 55 -20.57 6.57 4.05
N THR A 56 -19.56 5.82 4.50
CA THR A 56 -18.19 6.30 4.73
C THR A 56 -17.26 5.11 4.51
N SER A 57 -16.24 5.26 3.67
CA SER A 57 -15.24 4.22 3.47
C SER A 57 -14.37 4.09 4.72
N SER A 58 -14.82 3.36 5.73
CA SER A 58 -14.03 3.08 6.92
C SER A 58 -12.99 2.00 6.59
N LEU A 59 -11.71 2.34 6.68
CA LEU A 59 -10.62 1.39 6.53
C LEU A 59 -10.31 0.76 7.89
N CYS A 60 -10.86 -0.43 8.16
CA CYS A 60 -10.60 -1.14 9.42
C CYS A 60 -9.37 -2.03 9.30
N PHE A 61 -8.45 -1.96 10.26
CA PHE A 61 -7.27 -2.83 10.32
C PHE A 61 -7.57 -3.94 11.32
N HIS A 62 -7.41 -5.20 10.95
CA HIS A 62 -7.53 -6.28 11.92
C HIS A 62 -6.14 -6.67 12.45
N GLY A 63 -6.03 -6.88 13.76
CA GLY A 63 -4.91 -7.56 14.37
C GLY A 63 -5.30 -8.98 14.77
N LEU A 64 -4.34 -9.91 14.74
CA LEU A 64 -4.54 -11.26 15.26
C LEU A 64 -4.51 -11.23 16.79
N GLU A 65 -5.55 -11.72 17.43
CA GLU A 65 -5.58 -11.98 18.87
C GLU A 65 -5.88 -13.45 19.13
N SER A 66 -5.10 -14.08 19.99
CA SER A 66 -5.26 -15.46 20.42
C SER A 66 -6.00 -15.50 21.76
N LEU A 67 -7.09 -16.25 21.86
CA LEU A 67 -7.76 -16.53 23.14
C LEU A 67 -7.64 -18.02 23.46
N GLU A 68 -7.28 -18.34 24.70
CA GLU A 68 -7.37 -19.71 25.21
C GLU A 68 -8.84 -20.08 25.39
N SER A 69 -9.28 -21.08 24.62
CA SER A 69 -10.59 -21.70 24.81
C SER A 69 -10.64 -22.49 26.12
N ARG A 70 -11.85 -22.77 26.61
CA ARG A 70 -12.07 -23.58 27.82
C ARG A 70 -11.44 -24.99 27.75
N ASP A 71 -11.16 -25.47 26.55
CA ASP A 71 -10.57 -26.78 26.28
C ASP A 71 -9.04 -26.70 26.00
N ALA A 72 -8.39 -25.60 26.37
CA ALA A 72 -6.94 -25.36 26.23
C ALA A 72 -6.39 -25.30 24.79
N TYR A 73 -7.25 -25.12 23.79
CA TYR A 73 -6.82 -24.77 22.43
C TYR A 73 -6.76 -23.25 22.26
N LEU A 74 -5.72 -22.76 21.59
CA LEU A 74 -5.61 -21.37 21.14
C LEU A 74 -6.47 -21.18 19.89
N ILE A 75 -7.37 -20.19 19.93
CA ILE A 75 -8.16 -19.77 18.78
C ILE A 75 -7.72 -18.35 18.41
N ASP A 76 -7.27 -18.19 17.17
CA ASP A 76 -6.93 -16.89 16.62
C ASP A 76 -8.13 -16.25 15.93
N PHE A 77 -8.39 -14.99 16.24
CA PHE A 77 -9.44 -14.21 15.59
C PHE A 77 -8.94 -12.80 15.23
N LEU A 78 -9.54 -12.27 14.17
CA LEU A 78 -9.22 -10.96 13.63
C LEU A 78 -10.02 -9.88 14.37
N VAL A 79 -9.35 -9.15 15.27
CA VAL A 79 -9.98 -8.06 16.03
C VAL A 79 -9.78 -6.74 15.30
N PRO A 80 -10.86 -5.99 14.99
CA PRO A 80 -10.76 -4.64 14.47
C PRO A 80 -9.95 -3.76 15.43
N LYS A 81 -8.92 -3.12 14.91
CA LYS A 81 -8.15 -2.07 15.57
C LYS A 81 -8.58 -0.74 14.96
N GLU A 82 -9.37 0.00 15.72
CA GLU A 82 -9.57 1.41 15.46
C GLU A 82 -8.25 2.15 15.74
N GLY A 83 -7.83 3.01 14.80
CA GLY A 83 -6.57 3.74 14.88
C GLY A 83 -6.80 5.23 14.70
N PRO A 84 -6.10 6.10 15.46
CA PRO A 84 -6.27 7.55 15.38
C PRO A 84 -5.95 8.10 13.98
N PHE A 85 -5.12 7.41 13.20
CA PHE A 85 -4.77 7.83 11.84
C PHE A 85 -5.97 7.83 10.85
N LEU A 86 -7.05 7.09 11.13
CA LEU A 86 -8.27 7.15 10.33
C LEU A 86 -9.02 8.47 10.51
N GLU A 87 -8.90 9.11 11.68
CA GLU A 87 -9.51 10.42 11.94
C GLU A 87 -8.86 11.51 11.07
N PHE A 88 -7.55 11.39 10.76
CA PHE A 88 -6.84 12.35 9.91
C PHE A 88 -7.36 12.37 8.47
N LEU A 89 -7.82 11.22 7.96
CA LEU A 89 -8.38 11.07 6.61
C LEU A 89 -9.85 11.52 6.52
N GLN A 90 -10.48 11.90 7.63
CA GLN A 90 -11.84 12.42 7.64
C GLN A 90 -11.88 13.95 7.51
N ARG A 91 -11.06 14.52 6.60
CA ARG A 91 -11.17 15.94 6.27
C ARG A 91 -12.58 16.25 5.77
N LYS A 92 -13.08 17.45 6.11
CA LYS A 92 -14.39 17.91 5.61
C LYS A 92 -14.40 17.85 4.08
N PRO A 93 -15.43 17.26 3.46
CA PRO A 93 -15.54 17.22 2.01
C PRO A 93 -15.58 18.63 1.43
N LEU A 94 -15.04 18.81 0.23
CA LEU A 94 -15.09 20.05 -0.54
C LEU A 94 -16.54 20.45 -0.84
N SER A 95 -17.46 19.49 -0.96
CA SER A 95 -18.91 19.72 -1.08
C SER A 95 -19.75 18.83 -0.15
N ARG A 96 -20.90 19.34 0.31
CA ARG A 96 -21.87 18.57 1.13
C ARG A 96 -22.45 17.35 0.41
N SER A 97 -22.37 17.30 -0.92
CA SER A 97 -22.92 16.23 -1.75
C SER A 97 -21.88 15.22 -2.26
N SER A 98 -20.60 15.48 -2.04
CA SER A 98 -19.54 14.68 -2.65
C SER A 98 -19.28 13.39 -1.88
N ILE A 99 -18.94 12.34 -2.63
CA ILE A 99 -18.67 11.02 -2.07
C ILE A 99 -17.18 10.97 -1.70
N VAL A 100 -16.89 10.86 -0.40
CA VAL A 100 -15.52 10.69 0.11
C VAL A 100 -15.20 9.20 0.23
N ARG A 101 -14.11 8.78 -0.41
CA ARG A 101 -13.60 7.40 -0.37
C ARG A 101 -12.18 7.37 0.16
N ILE A 102 -11.84 6.36 0.95
CA ILE A 102 -10.47 6.07 1.35
C ILE A 102 -10.00 4.88 0.52
N LYS A 103 -8.86 5.01 -0.19
CA LYS A 103 -8.28 3.94 -1.01
C LYS A 103 -6.84 3.65 -0.58
N VAL A 104 -6.46 2.37 -0.60
CA VAL A 104 -5.06 1.95 -0.46
C VAL A 104 -4.39 2.05 -1.82
N ARG A 105 -3.34 2.86 -1.94
CA ARG A 105 -2.60 3.10 -3.20
C ARG A 105 -1.39 2.18 -3.36
N GLY A 106 -0.96 1.52 -2.29
CA GLY A 106 0.11 0.53 -2.31
C GLY A 106 0.79 0.41 -0.95
N SER A 107 1.70 -0.54 -0.85
CA SER A 107 2.55 -0.76 0.33
C SER A 107 4.01 -0.95 -0.07
N CYS A 108 4.92 -0.60 0.84
CA CYS A 108 6.36 -0.74 0.68
C CYS A 108 7.00 -0.87 2.05
N ASN A 109 7.73 -1.96 2.31
CA ASN A 109 8.52 -2.18 3.54
C ASN A 109 7.74 -1.90 4.84
N GLY A 110 6.49 -2.37 4.92
CA GLY A 110 5.63 -2.18 6.09
C GLY A 110 4.97 -0.79 6.21
N LEU A 111 5.23 0.12 5.27
CA LEU A 111 4.48 1.36 5.08
C LEU A 111 3.35 1.14 4.09
N MET A 112 2.23 1.84 4.30
CA MET A 112 1.07 1.82 3.41
C MET A 112 0.71 3.25 3.00
N CYS A 113 0.45 3.46 1.72
CA CYS A 113 -0.02 4.74 1.20
C CYS A 113 -1.54 4.71 1.06
N LEU A 114 -2.21 5.68 1.69
CA LEU A 114 -3.65 5.86 1.68
C LEU A 114 -3.99 7.17 0.97
N SER A 115 -5.07 7.18 0.19
CA SER A 115 -5.64 8.40 -0.37
C SER A 115 -7.05 8.64 0.13
N GLN A 116 -7.39 9.90 0.33
CA GLN A 116 -8.77 10.36 0.37
C GLN A 116 -9.13 10.85 -1.04
N ASP A 117 -10.17 10.26 -1.61
CA ASP A 117 -10.70 10.60 -2.93
C ASP A 117 -12.08 11.25 -2.75
N GLU A 118 -12.32 12.37 -3.42
CA GLU A 118 -13.62 13.03 -3.49
C GLU A 118 -14.10 13.02 -4.95
N ASP A 119 -15.20 12.32 -5.24
CA ASP A 119 -15.71 12.13 -6.60
C ASP A 119 -14.62 11.63 -7.59
N ASP A 120 -13.80 10.68 -7.11
CA ASP A 120 -12.64 10.08 -7.79
C ASP A 120 -11.43 11.00 -8.02
N ILE A 121 -11.41 12.18 -7.39
CA ILE A 121 -10.26 13.09 -7.35
C ILE A 121 -9.51 12.87 -6.03
N VAL A 122 -8.21 12.59 -6.10
CA VAL A 122 -7.35 12.48 -4.91
C VAL A 122 -7.20 13.87 -4.27
N THR A 123 -7.72 14.04 -3.05
CA THR A 123 -7.66 15.30 -2.30
C THR A 123 -6.58 15.30 -1.23
N SER A 124 -6.26 14.13 -0.66
CA SER A 124 -5.19 13.97 0.32
C SER A 124 -4.48 12.62 0.18
N LEU A 125 -3.20 12.60 0.58
CA LEU A 125 -2.38 11.39 0.64
C LEU A 125 -1.73 11.30 2.01
N VAL A 126 -1.75 10.10 2.59
CA VAL A 126 -1.16 9.81 3.90
C VAL A 126 -0.34 8.52 3.79
N VAL A 127 0.86 8.54 4.36
CA VAL A 127 1.67 7.35 4.55
C VAL A 127 1.50 6.89 5.99
N VAL A 128 1.09 5.64 6.18
CA VAL A 128 0.87 5.06 7.51
C VAL A 128 1.82 3.89 7.75
N HIS A 129 2.32 3.79 8.97
CA HIS A 129 2.93 2.58 9.50
C HIS A 129 1.89 1.90 10.43
N PRO A 130 1.12 0.92 9.94
CA PRO A 130 -0.02 0.37 10.67
C PRO A 130 0.37 -0.27 12.01
N LEU A 131 1.53 -0.92 12.08
CA LEU A 131 2.03 -1.56 13.30
C LEU A 131 2.58 -0.56 14.34
N LYS A 132 3.31 0.47 13.91
CA LYS A 132 3.82 1.54 14.79
C LYS A 132 2.75 2.57 15.16
N LYS A 133 1.62 2.56 14.47
CA LYS A 133 0.55 3.57 14.60
C LYS A 133 1.05 4.99 14.31
N GLU A 134 2.00 5.10 13.40
CA GLU A 134 2.56 6.37 12.93
C GLU A 134 1.90 6.77 11.61
N CYS A 135 1.62 8.05 11.43
CA CYS A 135 1.05 8.59 10.20
C CYS A 135 1.78 9.86 9.77
N TYR A 136 1.94 10.00 8.46
CA TYR A 136 2.61 11.13 7.84
C TYR A 136 1.73 11.64 6.70
N GLU A 137 1.19 12.83 6.88
CA GLU A 137 0.42 13.50 5.83
C GLU A 137 1.38 14.09 4.79
N LEU A 138 1.12 13.81 3.52
CA LEU A 138 1.90 14.38 2.43
C LEU A 138 1.40 15.80 2.12
N PRO A 139 2.28 16.69 1.63
CA PRO A 139 1.86 18.01 1.19
C PRO A 139 0.76 17.89 0.11
N PRO A 140 -0.14 18.89 -0.01
CA PRO A 140 -1.17 18.88 -1.04
C PRO A 140 -0.56 18.65 -2.42
N LEU A 141 -1.21 17.80 -3.22
CA LEU A 141 -0.82 17.62 -4.61
C LEU A 141 -0.95 18.97 -5.31
N PRO A 142 0.03 19.37 -6.16
CA PRO A 142 -0.11 20.55 -7.00
C PRO A 142 -1.21 20.28 -8.03
N MET A 143 -2.46 20.58 -7.66
CA MET A 143 -3.60 20.44 -8.55
C MET A 143 -3.42 21.35 -9.76
N ARG A 144 -3.26 20.75 -10.94
CA ARG A 144 -3.54 21.42 -12.22
C ARG A 144 -5.02 21.22 -12.52
N ASP A 145 -5.65 22.20 -13.16
CA ASP A 145 -7.07 22.17 -13.50
C ASP A 145 -7.47 20.81 -14.09
N LEU A 146 -8.31 20.07 -13.35
CA LEU A 146 -8.77 18.71 -13.67
C LEU A 146 -9.44 18.61 -15.05
N ASN A 147 -9.98 19.72 -15.57
CA ASN A 147 -10.56 19.81 -16.91
C ASN A 147 -9.51 19.73 -18.03
N LEU A 148 -8.22 19.96 -17.74
CA LEU A 148 -7.11 19.87 -18.69
C LEU A 148 -6.37 18.51 -18.62
N VAL A 149 -6.45 17.82 -17.47
CA VAL A 149 -5.68 16.62 -17.13
C VAL A 149 -6.07 15.38 -17.94
N ARG A 150 -7.30 15.31 -18.46
CA ARG A 150 -7.73 14.15 -19.27
C ARG A 150 -6.91 13.95 -20.55
N LYS A 151 -6.02 14.88 -20.91
CA LYS A 151 -5.15 14.78 -22.11
C LYS A 151 -3.65 14.65 -21.82
N ASN A 152 -3.14 14.99 -20.64
CA ASN A 152 -1.70 14.96 -20.35
C ASN A 152 -1.43 14.26 -19.00
N LEU A 153 -0.85 13.05 -19.06
CA LEU A 153 -0.30 12.38 -17.88
C LEU A 153 0.94 13.14 -17.40
N CYS A 154 1.13 13.22 -16.09
CA CYS A 154 2.35 13.73 -15.46
C CYS A 154 2.72 12.83 -14.30
N THR A 155 4.01 12.83 -13.94
CA THR A 155 4.50 12.07 -12.79
C THR A 155 5.10 13.01 -11.77
N MET A 156 4.62 12.89 -10.53
CA MET A 156 5.08 13.68 -9.40
C MET A 156 5.78 12.77 -8.41
N VAL A 157 6.96 13.17 -7.95
CA VAL A 157 7.72 12.48 -6.91
C VAL A 157 7.78 13.34 -5.66
N HIS A 158 7.55 12.72 -4.52
CA HIS A 158 7.78 13.29 -3.20
C HIS A 158 8.86 12.50 -2.49
N VAL A 159 9.86 13.21 -1.98
CA VAL A 159 10.91 12.60 -1.15
C VAL A 159 10.50 12.74 0.30
N PHE A 160 10.41 11.61 1.00
CA PHE A 160 10.01 11.59 2.40
C PHE A 160 10.92 12.50 3.26
N GLY A 161 10.32 13.32 4.12
CA GLY A 161 11.03 14.35 4.89
C GLY A 161 11.17 15.71 4.20
N THR A 162 10.80 15.82 2.93
CA THR A 162 10.65 17.12 2.24
C THR A 162 9.18 17.58 2.27
N ASN A 163 8.93 18.86 2.01
CA ASN A 163 7.59 19.45 1.99
C ASN A 163 7.10 19.81 0.58
N SER A 164 7.70 19.26 -0.47
CA SER A 164 7.39 19.65 -1.85
C SER A 164 7.34 18.45 -2.79
N TRP A 165 6.46 18.53 -3.78
CA TRP A 165 6.42 17.63 -4.92
C TRP A 165 7.32 18.15 -6.04
N ARG A 166 8.01 17.26 -6.74
CA ARG A 166 8.74 17.57 -7.98
C ARG A 166 8.15 16.79 -9.15
N GLU A 167 8.01 17.43 -10.29
CA GLU A 167 7.60 16.76 -11.52
C GLU A 167 8.83 16.14 -12.18
N ILE A 168 8.67 14.93 -12.72
CA ILE A 168 9.70 14.27 -13.53
C ILE A 168 9.25 14.21 -14.99
N PRO A 169 10.18 14.23 -15.95
CA PRO A 169 9.82 14.20 -17.38
C PRO A 169 9.17 12.88 -17.80
N GLN A 170 9.42 11.80 -17.05
CA GLN A 170 8.93 10.48 -17.38
C GLN A 170 7.46 10.36 -17.00
N VAL A 171 6.66 9.82 -17.90
CA VAL A 171 5.22 9.65 -17.72
C VAL A 171 4.87 8.17 -17.90
N PRO A 172 3.90 7.65 -17.13
CA PRO A 172 3.48 6.28 -17.31
C PRO A 172 2.86 6.12 -18.71
N PRO A 173 3.06 4.96 -19.36
CA PRO A 173 2.53 4.72 -20.70
C PRO A 173 1.00 4.60 -20.74
N TYR A 174 0.36 4.31 -19.60
CA TYR A 174 -1.10 4.24 -19.44
C TYR A 174 -1.53 4.85 -18.11
N CYS A 175 -2.84 5.10 -17.94
CA CYS A 175 -3.36 5.58 -16.67
C CYS A 175 -3.24 4.47 -15.61
N ILE A 176 -2.80 4.87 -14.41
CA ILE A 176 -2.67 3.98 -13.25
C ILE A 176 -3.85 4.24 -12.33
N THR A 177 -4.70 3.23 -12.12
CA THR A 177 -5.92 3.34 -11.29
C THR A 177 -5.85 2.49 -10.02
N ASP A 178 -5.13 1.37 -10.08
CA ASP A 178 -5.09 0.34 -9.04
C ASP A 178 -3.90 0.54 -8.08
N GLY A 179 -3.88 -0.22 -6.98
CA GLY A 179 -2.79 -0.18 -6.00
C GLY A 179 -1.48 -0.77 -6.55
N ALA A 180 -0.35 -0.18 -6.13
CA ALA A 180 0.98 -0.63 -6.51
C ALA A 180 1.48 -1.78 -5.62
N VAL A 181 2.24 -2.70 -6.22
CA VAL A 181 3.09 -3.65 -5.49
C VAL A 181 4.54 -3.21 -5.60
N PHE A 182 5.24 -3.12 -4.46
CA PHE A 182 6.66 -2.81 -4.43
C PHE A 182 7.50 -4.09 -4.36
N ALA A 183 8.39 -4.27 -5.32
CA ALA A 183 9.22 -5.48 -5.47
C ALA A 183 10.53 -5.11 -6.17
N ASN A 184 11.67 -5.62 -5.66
CA ASN A 184 12.99 -5.41 -6.26
C ASN A 184 13.32 -3.95 -6.62
N GLY A 185 12.98 -2.99 -5.73
CA GLY A 185 13.25 -1.55 -5.96
C GLY A 185 12.28 -0.87 -6.93
N ARG A 186 11.25 -1.57 -7.40
CA ARG A 186 10.30 -1.08 -8.40
C ARG A 186 8.87 -1.16 -7.92
N LEU A 187 8.07 -0.16 -8.29
CA LEU A 187 6.63 -0.17 -8.13
C LEU A 187 5.99 -0.78 -9.37
N HIS A 188 5.02 -1.68 -9.19
CA HIS A 188 4.34 -2.39 -10.26
C HIS A 188 2.83 -2.17 -10.19
N TRP A 189 2.21 -1.86 -11.32
CA TRP A 189 0.77 -1.66 -11.46
C TRP A 189 0.22 -2.45 -12.63
N LEU A 190 -1.02 -2.92 -12.48
CA LEU A 190 -1.74 -3.56 -13.55
C LEU A 190 -2.48 -2.51 -14.39
N VAL A 191 -2.28 -2.50 -15.71
CA VAL A 191 -2.91 -1.50 -16.60
C VAL A 191 -4.42 -1.61 -16.59
N SER A 192 -5.17 -0.50 -16.49
CA SER A 192 -6.64 -0.51 -16.46
C SER A 192 -7.27 -1.25 -17.64
N HIS A 193 -8.36 -1.99 -17.39
CA HIS A 193 -9.16 -2.66 -18.44
C HIS A 193 -9.71 -1.67 -19.49
N ILE A 194 -9.93 -0.41 -19.11
CA ILE A 194 -10.46 0.64 -20.01
C ILE A 194 -9.40 1.06 -21.04
N ASP A 195 -8.12 1.01 -20.65
CA ASP A 195 -6.99 1.43 -21.49
C ASP A 195 -6.36 0.26 -22.25
N ASN A 196 -6.78 -0.98 -21.98
CA ASN A 196 -6.27 -2.17 -22.66
C ASN A 196 -6.85 -2.26 -24.09
N LYS A 197 -6.02 -1.93 -25.09
CA LYS A 197 -6.40 -1.93 -26.51
C LYS A 197 -6.40 -3.31 -27.16
N THR A 198 -5.83 -4.32 -26.49
CA THR A 198 -5.70 -5.68 -27.02
C THR A 198 -6.73 -6.58 -26.38
N GLU A 199 -7.79 -6.91 -27.12
CA GLU A 199 -8.85 -7.82 -26.67
C GLU A 199 -8.32 -9.25 -26.38
N ASP A 200 -7.19 -9.63 -27.00
CA ASP A 200 -6.64 -10.99 -26.96
C ASP A 200 -5.37 -11.16 -26.10
N ALA A 201 -4.85 -10.08 -25.50
CA ALA A 201 -3.66 -10.14 -24.66
C ALA A 201 -3.99 -9.64 -23.25
N GLY A 202 -3.65 -10.46 -22.24
CA GLY A 202 -3.85 -10.11 -20.83
C GLY A 202 -3.27 -8.74 -20.45
N ARG A 203 -3.68 -8.23 -19.29
CA ARG A 203 -3.33 -6.86 -18.85
C ARG A 203 -1.80 -6.72 -18.68
N PRO A 204 -1.13 -5.80 -19.39
CA PRO A 204 0.29 -5.56 -19.17
C PRO A 204 0.51 -4.95 -17.78
N VAL A 205 1.74 -5.11 -17.29
CA VAL A 205 2.18 -4.56 -16.01
C VAL A 205 3.10 -3.38 -16.26
N ILE A 206 2.75 -2.21 -15.75
CA ILE A 206 3.66 -1.07 -15.70
C ILE A 206 4.58 -1.25 -14.51
N TRP A 207 5.86 -0.98 -14.69
CA TRP A 207 6.78 -0.82 -13.57
C TRP A 207 7.42 0.57 -13.58
N PHE A 208 7.76 1.06 -12.39
CA PHE A 208 8.52 2.28 -12.16
C PHE A 208 9.71 1.97 -11.28
N ASP A 209 10.92 2.24 -11.78
CA ASP A 209 12.16 2.10 -11.05
C ASP A 209 12.38 3.34 -10.18
N VAL A 210 12.36 3.17 -8.86
CA VAL A 210 12.40 4.30 -7.92
C VAL A 210 13.76 4.96 -7.88
N GLU A 211 14.84 4.21 -8.14
CA GLU A 211 16.21 4.74 -8.15
C GLU A 211 16.52 5.47 -9.45
N LYS A 212 16.09 4.90 -10.59
CA LYS A 212 16.34 5.49 -11.92
C LYS A 212 15.27 6.49 -12.35
N GLU A 213 14.11 6.46 -11.71
CA GLU A 213 12.92 7.25 -12.06
C GLU A 213 12.42 7.00 -13.47
N GLU A 214 12.47 5.73 -13.89
CA GLU A 214 12.12 5.28 -15.23
C GLU A 214 10.90 4.37 -15.20
N PHE A 215 10.02 4.52 -16.19
CA PHE A 215 8.94 3.59 -16.42
C PHE A 215 9.34 2.52 -17.44
N GLY A 216 8.74 1.35 -17.30
CA GLY A 216 8.68 0.39 -18.39
C GLY A 216 7.44 -0.48 -18.30
N LEU A 217 7.38 -1.43 -19.22
CA LEU A 217 6.26 -2.36 -19.36
C LEU A 217 6.80 -3.78 -19.31
N ILE A 218 6.02 -4.64 -18.68
CA ILE A 218 6.14 -6.08 -18.78
C ILE A 218 4.89 -6.56 -19.49
N ASP A 219 5.09 -7.20 -20.64
CA ASP A 219 4.00 -7.85 -21.34
C ASP A 219 3.44 -8.99 -20.49
N HIS A 220 2.12 -9.15 -20.52
CA HIS A 220 1.48 -10.25 -19.84
C HIS A 220 2.01 -11.58 -20.41
N PRO A 221 2.40 -12.56 -19.55
CA PRO A 221 2.78 -13.88 -20.02
C PRO A 221 1.59 -14.52 -20.75
N LYS A 222 1.71 -14.72 -22.07
CA LYS A 222 0.64 -15.26 -22.91
C LYS A 222 0.15 -16.60 -22.37
N ARG A 223 -1.13 -16.71 -22.02
CA ARG A 223 -1.74 -17.97 -21.55
C ARG A 223 -2.44 -18.68 -22.70
N MET A 224 -2.48 -20.01 -22.64
CA MET A 224 -3.31 -20.79 -23.56
C MET A 224 -4.81 -20.46 -23.44
N CYS A 225 -5.30 -20.08 -22.25
CA CYS A 225 -6.70 -19.75 -22.00
C CYS A 225 -7.13 -18.37 -22.54
N ASP A 226 -6.18 -17.48 -22.85
CA ASP A 226 -6.48 -16.15 -23.40
C ASP A 226 -7.03 -16.25 -24.84
N LEU A 227 -6.82 -17.39 -25.51
CA LEU A 227 -7.30 -17.65 -26.88
C LEU A 227 -8.77 -18.11 -26.97
N TRP A 228 -9.45 -18.38 -25.83
CA TRP A 228 -10.72 -19.10 -25.85
C TRP A 228 -11.93 -18.35 -25.29
N ILE A 229 -11.76 -17.26 -24.51
CA ILE A 229 -12.92 -16.63 -23.84
C ILE A 229 -12.79 -15.09 -23.73
N ASN A 230 -13.59 -14.39 -24.54
CA ASN A 230 -13.85 -12.94 -24.51
C ASN A 230 -14.62 -12.53 -23.23
N SER A 231 -13.92 -12.46 -22.10
CA SER A 231 -14.48 -12.02 -20.82
C SER A 231 -13.80 -10.73 -20.35
N ARG A 232 -14.55 -9.62 -20.34
CA ARG A 232 -14.12 -8.25 -20.02
C ARG A 232 -13.88 -7.98 -18.52
N PHE A 233 -14.01 -9.00 -17.66
CA PHE A 233 -13.96 -8.83 -16.20
C PHE A 233 -13.16 -9.96 -15.56
N SER A 234 -11.85 -10.01 -15.78
CA SER A 234 -10.96 -10.78 -14.90
C SER A 234 -10.60 -9.92 -13.68
N ASN A 235 -10.83 -10.48 -12.48
CA ASN A 235 -10.28 -9.96 -11.23
C ASN A 235 -8.81 -10.37 -11.13
N ASP A 236 -8.00 -9.82 -12.03
CA ASP A 236 -6.56 -9.98 -12.00
C ASP A 236 -5.96 -8.95 -11.03
N TYR A 237 -5.03 -9.39 -10.20
CA TYR A 237 -4.33 -8.51 -9.26
C TYR A 237 -2.88 -8.95 -9.10
N LEU A 238 -2.03 -7.99 -8.72
CA LEU A 238 -0.64 -8.23 -8.40
C LEU A 238 -0.51 -8.52 -6.91
N VAL A 239 0.45 -9.38 -6.56
CA VAL A 239 0.81 -9.69 -5.18
C VAL A 239 2.31 -9.60 -5.00
N ASP A 240 2.75 -9.18 -3.81
CA ASP A 240 4.15 -9.29 -3.40
C ASP A 240 4.42 -10.71 -2.91
N LEU A 241 5.40 -11.38 -3.51
CA LEU A 241 5.88 -12.70 -3.15
C LEU A 241 7.33 -12.58 -2.66
N ASN A 242 7.50 -11.96 -1.48
CA ASN A 242 8.81 -11.79 -0.84
C ASN A 242 9.82 -11.01 -1.71
N GLY A 243 9.39 -9.87 -2.25
CA GLY A 243 10.20 -9.01 -3.10
C GLY A 243 10.09 -9.33 -4.59
N GLU A 244 9.37 -10.40 -4.96
CA GLU A 244 9.02 -10.74 -6.34
C GLU A 244 7.56 -10.36 -6.65
N VAL A 245 7.27 -10.05 -7.91
CA VAL A 245 5.89 -9.73 -8.34
C VAL A 245 5.18 -11.00 -8.79
N GLY A 246 4.15 -11.39 -8.04
CA GLY A 246 3.21 -12.43 -8.46
C GLY A 246 2.03 -11.85 -9.24
N TYR A 247 1.59 -12.56 -10.27
CA TYR A 247 0.34 -12.27 -10.97
C TYR A 247 -0.71 -13.29 -10.55
N VAL A 248 -1.81 -12.84 -9.96
CA VAL A 248 -2.93 -13.71 -9.58
C VAL A 248 -4.08 -13.53 -10.56
N CYS A 249 -4.56 -14.66 -11.09
CA CYS A 249 -5.76 -14.73 -11.91
C CYS A 249 -6.87 -15.38 -11.10
N ALA A 250 -7.95 -14.66 -10.85
CA ALA A 250 -9.11 -15.20 -10.14
C ALA A 250 -10.09 -15.99 -11.03
N ARG A 251 -9.65 -16.53 -12.18
CA ARG A 251 -10.48 -17.46 -12.98
C ARG A 251 -10.22 -18.88 -12.53
N THR A 252 -11.27 -19.58 -12.11
CA THR A 252 -11.25 -21.03 -11.92
C THR A 252 -10.94 -21.71 -13.25
N MET A 253 -9.95 -22.62 -13.26
CA MET A 253 -9.70 -23.54 -14.38
C MET A 253 -10.70 -24.69 -14.34
N GLU A 254 -12.00 -24.39 -14.41
CA GLU A 254 -13.03 -25.40 -14.67
C GLU A 254 -13.37 -25.47 -16.15
#